data_AF-A0A350XQH0-F1
#
_entry.id   AF-A0A350XQH0-F1
#
_cell.length_a   1.000
_cell.length_b   1.000
_cell.length_c   1.000
_cell.angle_alpha   90.00
_cell.angle_beta   90.00
_cell.angle_gamma   90.00
#
_symmetry.space_group_name_H-M   'P 1'
#
loop_
_entity.id
_entity.type
_entity.pdbx_description
1 polymer ?
#
loop_
_entity_poly.entity_id
_entity_poly.type
_entity_poly.pdbx_seq_one_letter_code
_entity_poly.pdbx_strand_id
1 'polypeptide(L)'
;MGSEAAIRAEGVIYLAELSAFVVATDSSIVALTDGTQHLDGERVLYCAARGGFVGPHGESFDRQGRYVGGPAASDMDLIAIRIEGGLVSIDLHEITLTPGRSAGTVPSPGARCEGSEDPAGFVRTG
;
A
#
# COMPACT_ATOMS: atom_id res chain seq x y z
N MET A 1 4.74 12.50 -9.42
CA MET A 1 4.13 12.01 -10.68
C MET A 1 4.98 10.87 -11.23
N GLY A 2 4.38 9.87 -11.86
CA GLY A 2 5.07 8.75 -12.49
C GLY A 2 4.36 8.28 -13.76
N SER A 3 5.01 7.49 -14.62
CA SER A 3 4.34 6.88 -15.78
C SER A 3 3.51 5.68 -15.32
N GLU A 4 2.28 5.55 -15.83
CA GLU A 4 1.44 4.37 -15.60
C GLU A 4 2.16 3.09 -16.01
N ALA A 5 2.83 3.08 -17.17
CA ALA A 5 3.56 1.93 -17.65
C ALA A 5 4.70 1.54 -16.70
N ALA A 6 5.42 2.53 -16.15
CA ALA A 6 6.48 2.28 -15.18
C ALA A 6 5.91 1.73 -13.86
N ILE A 7 4.81 2.30 -13.35
CA ILE A 7 4.15 1.81 -12.13
C ILE A 7 3.67 0.37 -12.31
N ARG A 8 3.11 0.03 -13.48
CA ARG A 8 2.69 -1.35 -13.79
C ARG A 8 3.86 -2.32 -13.91
N ALA A 9 5.01 -1.88 -14.42
CA ALA A 9 6.20 -2.72 -14.50
C ALA A 9 6.78 -3.04 -13.11
N GLU A 10 6.78 -2.07 -12.19
CA GLU A 10 7.28 -2.24 -10.82
C GLU A 10 6.26 -2.94 -9.90
N GLY A 11 4.97 -2.77 -10.17
CA GLY A 11 3.88 -3.36 -9.40
C GLY A 11 3.59 -2.64 -8.07
N VAL A 12 4.61 -2.33 -7.26
CA VAL A 12 4.50 -1.56 -6.02
C VAL A 12 5.68 -0.60 -5.88
N ILE A 13 5.38 0.67 -5.67
CA ILE A 13 6.36 1.74 -5.44
C ILE A 13 6.07 2.37 -4.09
N TYR A 14 7.12 2.57 -3.29
CA TYR A 14 7.04 3.30 -2.02
C TYR A 14 7.68 4.68 -2.18
N LEU A 15 6.93 5.72 -1.85
CA LEU A 15 7.36 7.12 -1.89
C LEU A 15 7.65 7.56 -0.45
N ALA A 16 8.86 7.31 0.03
CA ALA A 16 9.23 7.49 1.43
C ALA A 16 9.02 8.91 1.96
N GLU A 17 9.28 9.93 1.14
CA GLU A 17 9.06 11.34 1.51
C GLU A 17 7.57 11.69 1.71
N LEU A 18 6.68 10.86 1.17
CA LEU A 18 5.23 11.07 1.17
C LEU A 18 4.47 10.06 2.05
N SER A 19 5.17 9.12 2.70
CA SER A 19 4.56 8.03 3.47
C SER A 19 3.44 7.32 2.69
N ALA A 20 3.72 7.03 1.41
CA ALA A 20 2.72 6.55 0.47
C ALA A 20 3.20 5.37 -0.37
N PHE A 21 2.30 4.41 -0.61
CA PHE A 21 2.47 3.37 -1.62
C PHE A 21 1.66 3.70 -2.87
N VAL A 22 2.22 3.46 -4.05
CA VAL A 22 1.51 3.44 -5.33
C VAL A 22 1.56 2.03 -5.88
N VAL A 23 0.40 1.42 -6.07
CA VAL A 23 0.25 -0.01 -6.35
C VAL A 23 -0.51 -0.22 -7.65
N ALA A 24 0.11 -0.89 -8.61
CA ALA A 24 -0.58 -1.43 -9.77
C ALA A 24 -1.21 -2.78 -9.45
N THR A 25 -2.53 -2.84 -9.44
CA THR A 25 -3.30 -4.08 -9.36
C THR A 25 -3.62 -4.58 -10.77
N ASP A 26 -4.25 -5.76 -10.88
CA ASP A 26 -4.66 -6.32 -12.16
C ASP A 26 -5.65 -5.43 -12.93
N SER A 27 -6.43 -4.61 -12.21
CA SER A 27 -7.51 -3.81 -12.79
C SER A 27 -7.35 -2.29 -12.61
N SER A 28 -6.44 -1.83 -11.74
CA SER A 28 -6.33 -0.40 -11.39
C SER A 28 -4.94 -0.02 -10.86
N ILE A 29 -4.71 1.27 -10.68
CA ILE A 29 -3.64 1.77 -9.80
C ILE A 29 -4.30 2.42 -8.61
N VAL A 30 -3.83 2.10 -7.41
CA VAL A 30 -4.27 2.71 -6.15
C VAL A 30 -3.09 3.39 -5.46
N ALA A 31 -3.38 4.41 -4.66
CA ALA A 31 -2.41 5.03 -3.76
C ALA A 31 -2.91 4.89 -2.32
N LEU A 32 -2.02 4.48 -1.42
CA LEU A 32 -2.32 4.12 -0.04
C LEU A 32 -1.37 4.84 0.91
N THR A 33 -1.83 5.23 2.10
CA THR A 33 -0.94 5.67 3.19
C THR A 33 -0.15 4.48 3.74
N ASP A 34 0.98 4.73 4.40
CA ASP A 34 1.79 3.65 4.99
C ASP A 34 1.41 3.28 6.43
N GLY A 35 0.36 3.85 7.00
CA GLY A 35 -0.06 3.58 8.38
C GLY A 35 -0.58 2.15 8.60
N THR A 36 -0.54 1.67 9.86
CA THR A 36 -1.04 0.34 10.27
C THR A 36 -2.52 0.29 10.63
N GLN A 37 -3.16 1.46 10.84
CA GLN A 37 -4.52 1.59 11.37
C GLN A 37 -4.73 0.81 12.68
N HIS A 38 -3.67 0.64 13.46
CA HIS A 38 -3.71 0.05 14.80
C HIS A 38 -3.16 1.04 15.83
N LEU A 39 -1.90 1.45 15.69
CA LEU A 39 -1.25 2.42 16.56
C LEU A 39 -0.67 3.57 15.71
N ASP A 40 -0.81 4.78 16.24
CA ASP A 40 -0.32 5.99 15.58
C ASP A 40 1.22 5.96 15.45
N GLY A 41 1.70 6.35 14.26
CA GLY A 41 3.13 6.45 13.96
C GLY A 41 3.79 5.13 13.54
N GLU A 42 3.05 4.02 13.53
CA GLU A 42 3.55 2.77 12.97
C GLU A 42 3.22 2.66 11.49
N ARG A 43 4.18 2.10 10.73
CA ARG A 43 4.02 1.86 9.30
C ARG A 43 3.93 0.37 8.96
N VAL A 44 3.22 0.08 7.88
CA VAL A 44 3.27 -1.22 7.21
C VAL A 44 4.40 -1.26 6.18
N LEU A 45 4.89 -2.46 5.92
CA LEU A 45 5.86 -2.75 4.87
C LEU A 45 5.20 -3.58 3.78
N TYR A 46 5.60 -3.37 2.52
CA TYR A 46 5.21 -4.27 1.44
C TYR A 46 5.99 -5.57 1.52
N CYS A 47 5.31 -6.70 1.36
CA CYS A 47 5.89 -8.03 1.36
C CYS A 47 5.42 -8.80 0.13
N ALA A 48 6.29 -8.89 -0.87
CA ALA A 48 6.01 -9.55 -2.14
C ALA A 48 5.64 -11.03 -1.95
N ALA A 49 6.31 -11.74 -1.03
CA ALA A 49 6.04 -13.15 -0.73
C ALA A 49 4.61 -13.42 -0.20
N ARG A 50 3.99 -12.42 0.44
CA ARG A 50 2.59 -12.49 0.90
C ARG A 50 1.61 -11.79 -0.04
N GLY A 51 2.12 -11.10 -1.06
CA GLY A 51 1.31 -10.32 -1.98
C GLY A 51 0.53 -9.22 -1.27
N GLY A 52 1.12 -8.54 -0.29
CA GLY A 52 0.39 -7.56 0.53
C GLY A 52 1.28 -6.78 1.49
N PHE A 53 0.66 -6.04 2.39
CA PHE A 53 1.32 -5.24 3.40
C PHE A 53 1.27 -5.91 4.77
N VAL A 54 2.30 -5.68 5.59
CA VAL A 54 2.40 -6.23 6.94
C VAL A 54 2.86 -5.17 7.94
N GLY A 55 2.21 -5.12 9.10
CA GLY A 55 2.60 -4.25 10.22
C GLY A 55 3.41 -4.99 11.29
N PRO A 56 4.00 -4.26 12.24
CA PRO A 56 4.88 -4.80 13.28
C PRO A 56 4.16 -5.71 14.28
N HIS A 57 2.85 -5.57 14.45
CA HIS A 57 2.05 -6.35 15.40
C HIS A 57 1.19 -7.43 14.70
N GLY A 58 1.49 -7.72 13.43
CA GLY A 58 0.82 -8.75 12.65
C GLY A 58 -0.40 -8.25 11.88
N GLU A 59 -0.58 -6.93 11.78
CA GLU A 59 -1.49 -6.32 10.81
C GLU A 59 -1.13 -6.82 9.42
N SER A 60 -2.15 -7.08 8.61
CA SER A 60 -1.95 -7.50 7.23
C SER A 60 -3.04 -6.94 6.35
N PHE A 61 -2.63 -6.51 5.16
CA PHE A 61 -3.50 -5.94 4.14
C PHE A 61 -3.15 -6.52 2.78
N ASP A 62 -4.12 -6.59 1.86
CA ASP A 62 -3.85 -6.98 0.47
C ASP A 62 -3.26 -5.83 -0.35
N ARG A 63 -2.96 -6.06 -1.63
CA ARG A 63 -2.41 -5.01 -2.53
C ARG A 63 -3.37 -3.85 -2.79
N GLN A 64 -4.66 -3.98 -2.44
CA GLN A 64 -5.64 -2.91 -2.53
C GLN A 64 -5.74 -2.12 -1.22
N GLY A 65 -4.99 -2.51 -0.18
CA GLY A 65 -5.07 -1.92 1.15
C GLY A 65 -6.21 -2.48 1.99
N ARG A 66 -6.91 -3.53 1.55
CA ARG A 66 -8.01 -4.09 2.34
C ARG A 66 -7.48 -4.94 3.48
N TYR A 67 -8.13 -4.84 4.64
CA TYR A 67 -7.81 -5.64 5.82
C TYR A 67 -7.84 -7.13 5.48
N VAL A 68 -6.76 -7.81 5.88
CA VAL A 68 -6.63 -9.26 5.83
C VAL A 68 -6.63 -9.82 7.25
N GLY A 69 -5.88 -9.24 8.19
CA GLY A 69 -5.73 -9.85 9.50
C GLY A 69 -4.97 -8.99 10.51
N GLY A 70 -4.93 -9.44 11.76
CA GLY A 70 -4.24 -8.75 12.84
C GLY A 70 -5.09 -7.67 13.52
N PRO A 71 -4.46 -6.79 14.31
CA PRO A 71 -5.16 -5.84 15.19
C PRO A 71 -5.66 -4.56 14.51
N ALA A 72 -5.34 -4.31 13.24
CA ALA A 72 -5.79 -3.13 12.49
C ALA A 72 -7.32 -2.91 12.60
N ALA A 73 -7.74 -1.68 12.88
CA ALA A 73 -9.13 -1.31 13.10
C ALA A 73 -9.92 -1.14 11.80
N SER A 74 -9.24 -0.80 10.70
CA SER A 74 -9.82 -0.53 9.39
C SER A 74 -8.95 -1.08 8.26
N ASP A 75 -9.33 -0.80 7.01
CA ASP A 75 -8.47 -0.92 5.85
C ASP A 75 -7.37 0.18 5.86
N MET A 76 -6.46 0.17 4.90
CA MET A 76 -5.51 1.26 4.69
C MET A 76 -6.21 2.48 4.07
N ASP A 77 -5.78 3.68 4.46
CA ASP A 77 -6.36 4.91 3.92
C ASP A 77 -5.93 5.14 2.46
N LEU A 78 -6.85 5.68 1.67
CA LEU A 78 -6.65 5.90 0.25
C LEU A 78 -6.19 7.33 0.01
N ILE A 79 -5.20 7.49 -0.87
CA ILE A 79 -4.77 8.79 -1.39
C ILE A 79 -5.41 8.97 -2.76
N ALA A 80 -5.99 10.14 -3.03
CA ALA A 80 -6.58 10.43 -4.33
C ALA A 80 -5.54 10.29 -5.45
N ILE A 81 -5.96 9.68 -6.55
CA ILE A 81 -5.14 9.43 -7.73
C ILE A 81 -5.79 10.02 -8.97
N ARG A 82 -4.97 10.60 -9.84
CA ARG A 82 -5.38 11.09 -11.15
C ARG A 82 -4.46 10.49 -12.21
N ILE A 83 -5.07 9.95 -13.26
CA ILE A 83 -4.38 9.36 -14.40
C ILE A 83 -4.79 10.12 -15.66
N GLU A 84 -3.85 10.86 -16.24
CA GLU A 84 -4.07 11.69 -17.44
C GLU A 84 -2.91 11.51 -18.41
N GLY A 85 -3.20 11.13 -19.65
CA GLY A 85 -2.16 10.95 -20.69
C GLY A 85 -1.10 9.90 -20.34
N GLY A 86 -1.44 8.88 -19.54
CA GLY A 86 -0.50 7.85 -19.06
C GLY A 86 0.43 8.32 -17.94
N LEU A 87 0.20 9.51 -17.38
CA LEU A 87 0.86 10.00 -16.19
C LEU A 87 -0.05 9.84 -14.98
N VAL A 88 0.54 9.35 -13.89
CA VAL A 88 -0.10 9.15 -12.60
C VAL A 88 0.39 10.23 -11.63
N SER A 89 -0.55 10.92 -11.00
CA SER A 89 -0.32 11.85 -9.90
C SER A 89 -1.16 11.44 -8.69
N ILE A 90 -0.63 11.64 -7.49
CA ILE A 90 -1.35 11.48 -6.24
C ILE A 90 -1.53 12.84 -5.57
N ASP A 91 -2.62 13.02 -4.82
CA ASP A 91 -2.88 14.24 -4.06
C ASP A 91 -2.96 13.93 -2.55
N LEU A 92 -1.94 14.35 -1.80
CA LEU A 92 -1.83 14.13 -0.36
C LEU A 92 -2.77 15.02 0.46
N HIS A 93 -3.41 16.01 -0.16
CA HIS A 93 -4.45 16.80 0.49
C HIS A 93 -5.82 16.12 0.46
N GLU A 94 -5.97 15.06 -0.34
CA GLU A 94 -7.21 14.29 -0.49
C GLU A 94 -6.99 12.84 -0.03
N ILE A 95 -6.92 12.65 1.30
CA ILE A 95 -6.87 11.34 1.94
C ILE A 95 -8.29 10.93 2.36
N THR A 96 -8.73 9.77 1.89
CA THR A 96 -9.97 9.14 2.31
C THR A 96 -9.69 8.14 3.42
N LEU A 97 -10.09 8.51 4.64
CA LEU A 97 -10.00 7.63 5.80
C LEU A 97 -10.98 6.46 5.66
N THR A 98 -10.52 5.25 5.92
CA THR A 98 -11.39 4.08 5.88
C THR A 98 -12.06 3.86 7.25
N PRO A 99 -13.41 3.81 7.33
CA PRO A 99 -14.12 3.82 8.61
C PRO A 99 -14.12 2.46 9.33
N GLY A 100 -13.63 1.40 8.68
CA GLY A 100 -13.66 0.04 9.20
C GLY A 100 -13.07 -0.96 8.21
N ARG A 101 -13.13 -2.23 8.56
CA ARG A 101 -12.59 -3.33 7.75
C ARG A 101 -13.53 -3.65 6.59
N SER A 102 -13.00 -3.80 5.39
CA SER A 102 -13.74 -4.37 4.27
C SER A 102 -14.26 -5.77 4.62
N ALA A 103 -15.48 -6.10 4.19
CA ALA A 103 -16.05 -7.43 4.32
C ALA A 103 -15.39 -8.38 3.29
N GLY A 104 -14.12 -8.72 3.50
CA GLY A 104 -13.35 -9.63 2.68
C GLY A 104 -13.10 -10.96 3.39
N THR A 105 -13.06 -12.05 2.63
CA THR A 105 -12.51 -13.31 3.14
C THR A 105 -11.02 -13.10 3.42
N VAL A 106 -10.62 -13.26 4.67
CA VAL A 106 -9.23 -13.26 5.11
C VAL A 106 -8.48 -14.38 4.37
N PRO A 107 -7.57 -14.11 3.41
CA PRO A 107 -6.68 -15.15 2.91
C PRO A 107 -5.85 -15.70 4.07
N SER A 108 -5.65 -17.03 4.07
CA SER A 108 -4.84 -17.69 5.09
C SER A 108 -3.45 -17.05 5.19
N PRO A 109 -2.85 -16.98 6.39
CA PRO A 109 -1.53 -16.38 6.57
C PRO A 109 -0.52 -17.02 5.61
N GLY A 110 -0.11 -16.30 4.57
CA GLY A 110 0.97 -16.72 3.67
C GLY A 110 2.31 -16.79 4.42
N ALA A 111 3.36 -17.24 3.71
CA ALA A 111 4.73 -17.36 4.22
C ALA A 111 5.17 -16.14 5.06
N ARG A 112 6.06 -16.35 6.04
CA ARG A 112 6.55 -15.30 6.93
C ARG A 112 7.38 -14.29 6.13
N CYS A 113 7.10 -13.00 6.27
CA CYS A 113 7.99 -11.94 5.78
C CYS A 113 9.15 -11.86 6.79
N GLU A 114 10.26 -12.52 6.53
CA GLU A 114 11.45 -12.37 7.36
C GLU A 114 12.18 -11.09 6.96
N GLY A 115 11.99 -10.04 7.76
CA GLY A 115 12.82 -8.85 7.90
C GLY A 115 13.79 -8.48 6.78
N SER A 116 13.28 -7.77 5.78
CA SER A 116 13.85 -6.57 5.15
C SER A 116 12.83 -6.08 4.15
N GLU A 117 12.63 -4.76 4.02
CA GLU A 117 11.97 -4.23 2.81
C GLU A 117 12.72 -4.81 1.60
N ASP A 118 12.11 -5.71 0.84
CA ASP A 118 12.49 -5.81 -0.57
C ASP A 118 12.33 -4.39 -1.10
N PRO A 119 13.36 -3.80 -1.74
CA PRO A 119 13.29 -2.40 -2.13
C PRO A 119 12.08 -2.23 -3.04
N ALA A 120 11.07 -1.53 -2.54
CA ALA A 120 9.97 -1.09 -3.38
C ALA A 120 10.58 -0.27 -4.51
N GLY A 121 10.18 -0.57 -5.75
CA GLY A 121 10.83 -0.08 -6.95
C GLY A 121 11.05 1.45 -6.91
N PHE A 122 12.30 1.82 -7.11
CA PHE A 122 12.88 3.18 -7.22
C PHE A 122 12.97 4.07 -5.96
N VAL A 123 14.20 4.14 -5.41
CA VAL A 123 14.75 5.38 -4.84
C VAL A 123 15.24 6.23 -6.01
N ARG A 124 14.65 7.42 -6.23
CA ARG A 124 15.24 8.44 -7.10
C ARG A 124 15.47 9.72 -6.30
N THR A 125 16.64 9.78 -5.67
CA THR A 125 17.24 11.05 -5.22
C THR A 125 17.44 11.94 -6.43
N GLY A 126 16.81 13.11 -6.43
CA GLY A 126 17.24 14.25 -7.25
C GLY A 126 18.55 14.83 -6.73
#